data_AF-A0A388LG07-F1
#
_entry.id   AF-A0A388LG07-F1
#
_cell.length_a   1.000
_cell.length_b   1.000
_cell.length_c   1.000
_cell.angle_alpha   90.00
_cell.angle_beta   90.00
_cell.angle_gamma   90.00
#
_symmetry.space_group_name_H-M   'P 1'
#
loop_
_entity.id
_entity.type
_entity.pdbx_description
1 polymer ?
#
loop_
_entity_poly.entity_id
_entity_poly.type
_entity_poly.pdbx_seq_one_letter_code
_entity_poly.pdbx_strand_id
1 'polypeptide(L)'
;MSSAIVPYQAPQNRSGGSNNGNYGNYGGNYGGNYGGNDFRNNQGYGGQRYGKFWGGGFRDSNNDDRFDKIYGLLAEQADEREKRKQEAAKLELLEAEKKKLQEEEERNAVAKKKEQHEAKLGKTVQSSMKAVCESVLGKKVDLPDEDESEVGKLRRELEELKTRCAGKKVESSLDALRREKEALQKAQSRSSEEETLRKEIELLRARSEKGFSADGSSGSSQSDETAALRLQIKELDDVRVALQRRSSEMSMLKADNSSLKKDFLGLKDELMDLKNANNKRVSDAVTEKSPPMEPEKGKQRMVPIGDAVYTPKDLEALQKAYKKTLAGEEAANKEAQFLKERMARMGAQMLTKQRLSVRRPSARKSTPRNLRPALSAVDVSDDETDKDEGARKTKVVEEVTRNTEEEQLQKLQEDERRQLRALKKADMEKLCLDEGITYIRLEQSKADVAEIKANRRFTEWLKNQGLQDEEED
;
A
#
# COMPACT_ATOMS: atom_id res chain seq x y z
N MET A 1 21.22 -53.48 1.39
CA MET A 1 20.25 -53.19 0.30
C MET A 1 20.62 -51.84 -0.27
N SER A 2 21.22 -51.81 -1.45
CA SER A 2 21.87 -50.61 -2.01
C SER A 2 20.92 -49.89 -2.97
N SER A 3 20.53 -48.66 -2.63
CA SER A 3 19.68 -47.82 -3.46
C SER A 3 20.55 -47.02 -4.44
N ALA A 4 20.68 -47.51 -5.67
CA ALA A 4 21.37 -46.80 -6.74
C ALA A 4 20.49 -45.62 -7.23
N ILE A 5 20.99 -44.39 -7.10
CA ILE A 5 20.35 -43.18 -7.61
C ILE A 5 20.81 -42.99 -9.06
N VAL A 6 19.88 -43.15 -10.01
CA VAL A 6 20.11 -42.87 -11.43
C VAL A 6 19.97 -41.35 -11.68
N PRO A 7 20.94 -40.69 -12.33
CA PRO A 7 20.85 -39.28 -12.62
C PRO A 7 19.79 -39.01 -13.72
N TYR A 8 18.85 -38.12 -13.40
CA TYR A 8 17.80 -37.67 -14.32
C TYR A 8 18.37 -36.74 -15.40
N GLN A 9 18.17 -37.09 -16.66
CA GLN A 9 18.59 -36.32 -17.83
C GLN A 9 17.39 -35.55 -18.39
N ALA A 10 17.42 -34.22 -18.31
CA ALA A 10 16.33 -33.37 -18.77
C ALA A 10 16.23 -33.35 -20.32
N PRO A 11 15.01 -33.22 -20.89
CA PRO A 11 14.78 -33.29 -22.33
C PRO A 11 15.38 -32.10 -23.07
N GLN A 12 16.24 -32.39 -24.05
CA GLN A 12 16.77 -31.41 -25.01
C GLN A 12 15.65 -30.97 -25.97
N ASN A 13 15.27 -29.69 -25.89
CA ASN A 13 14.38 -29.08 -26.86
C ASN A 13 15.08 -28.98 -28.21
N ARG A 14 14.59 -29.77 -29.17
CA ARG A 14 15.01 -29.73 -30.58
C ARG A 14 14.56 -28.42 -31.22
N SER A 15 15.54 -27.61 -31.58
CA SER A 15 15.44 -26.63 -32.67
C SER A 15 15.07 -27.36 -33.97
N GLY A 16 14.09 -26.85 -34.72
CA GLY A 16 13.74 -27.36 -36.04
C GLY A 16 12.72 -26.51 -36.81
N GLY A 17 13.14 -26.02 -38.00
CA GLY A 17 12.29 -25.65 -39.14
C GLY A 17 11.97 -24.16 -39.27
N SER A 18 12.61 -23.34 -40.13
CA SER A 18 12.58 -23.32 -41.61
C SER A 18 11.18 -23.33 -42.24
N ASN A 19 10.75 -22.16 -42.75
CA ASN A 19 10.20 -21.91 -44.10
C ASN A 19 9.69 -20.46 -44.17
N ASN A 20 10.23 -19.54 -44.98
CA ASN A 20 10.31 -19.44 -46.45
C ASN A 20 8.98 -18.97 -47.10
N GLY A 21 9.07 -17.94 -47.95
CA GLY A 21 7.98 -17.34 -48.75
C GLY A 21 7.90 -15.82 -48.60
N ASN A 22 8.68 -14.99 -49.30
CA ASN A 22 8.65 -14.70 -50.75
C ASN A 22 7.27 -14.32 -51.27
N TYR A 23 7.07 -13.02 -51.58
CA TYR A 23 6.35 -12.38 -52.71
C TYR A 23 6.55 -10.87 -52.49
N GLY A 24 7.30 -10.11 -53.31
CA GLY A 24 6.89 -9.58 -54.61
C GLY A 24 5.75 -8.54 -54.44
N ASN A 25 5.69 -7.34 -55.02
CA ASN A 25 6.34 -6.71 -56.17
C ASN A 25 5.63 -5.33 -56.36
N TYR A 26 6.23 -4.45 -57.18
CA TYR A 26 5.70 -3.20 -57.77
C TYR A 26 5.63 -1.97 -56.86
N GLY A 27 6.09 -0.78 -57.23
CA GLY A 27 6.63 -0.20 -58.47
C GLY A 27 6.93 1.29 -58.15
N GLY A 28 7.99 1.90 -58.71
CA GLY A 28 7.89 2.91 -59.78
C GLY A 28 6.97 4.10 -59.43
N ASN A 29 7.28 5.37 -59.64
CA ASN A 29 8.19 6.02 -60.55
C ASN A 29 7.96 7.56 -60.47
N TYR A 30 8.91 8.36 -60.97
CA TYR A 30 8.84 9.79 -61.36
C TYR A 30 8.54 10.82 -60.25
N GLY A 31 9.37 11.84 -60.02
CA GLY A 31 9.82 12.88 -60.96
C GLY A 31 9.26 14.21 -60.43
N GLY A 32 10.04 15.05 -59.75
CA GLY A 32 10.75 16.14 -60.40
C GLY A 32 9.78 17.25 -60.85
N ASN A 33 9.67 18.35 -60.10
CA ASN A 33 9.42 19.65 -60.73
C ASN A 33 9.91 20.83 -59.89
N TYR A 34 10.54 21.76 -60.61
CA TYR A 34 11.11 23.03 -60.21
C TYR A 34 10.03 24.13 -60.15
N GLY A 35 10.38 25.27 -59.53
CA GLY A 35 9.72 26.58 -59.70
C GLY A 35 8.95 27.00 -58.44
N GLY A 36 9.24 28.12 -57.78
CA GLY A 36 9.54 29.44 -58.35
C GLY A 36 8.28 30.30 -58.29
N ASN A 37 8.46 31.59 -57.97
CA ASN A 37 7.48 32.69 -57.86
C ASN A 37 6.93 32.92 -56.45
N ASP A 38 7.33 33.98 -55.75
CA ASP A 38 7.22 35.43 -56.02
C ASP A 38 5.99 36.06 -55.35
N PHE A 39 6.32 37.04 -54.52
CA PHE A 39 5.56 38.23 -54.13
C PHE A 39 4.30 38.55 -54.94
N ARG A 40 3.21 38.90 -54.25
CA ARG A 40 2.57 40.23 -54.32
C ARG A 40 1.26 40.33 -53.52
N ASN A 41 1.20 41.38 -52.70
CA ASN A 41 0.11 42.33 -52.55
C ASN A 41 -1.31 41.87 -52.96
N ASN A 42 -2.22 41.87 -51.98
CA ASN A 42 -3.57 42.35 -52.26
C ASN A 42 -4.18 43.04 -51.03
N GLN A 43 -4.01 44.36 -50.95
CA GLN A 43 -4.96 45.26 -50.31
C GLN A 43 -6.26 45.20 -51.13
N GLY A 44 -7.36 44.80 -50.51
CA GLY A 44 -8.65 44.72 -51.19
C GLY A 44 -9.80 44.81 -50.19
N TYR A 45 -10.38 46.00 -50.13
CA TYR A 45 -11.59 46.36 -49.41
C TYR A 45 -12.76 45.36 -49.59
N GLY A 46 -13.60 45.28 -48.56
CA GLY A 46 -15.04 45.02 -48.72
C GLY A 46 -15.45 43.56 -48.53
N GLY A 47 -15.96 43.26 -47.33
CA GLY A 47 -16.59 41.97 -47.11
C GLY A 47 -17.09 41.78 -45.69
N GLN A 48 -18.18 42.47 -45.34
CA GLN A 48 -19.05 42.08 -44.24
C GLN A 48 -19.36 40.58 -44.36
N ARG A 49 -18.76 39.74 -43.52
CA ARG A 49 -19.25 38.39 -43.23
C ARG A 49 -19.06 38.10 -41.76
N TYR A 50 -20.15 38.30 -41.02
CA TYR A 50 -20.49 37.69 -39.74
C TYR A 50 -19.36 37.62 -38.73
N GLY A 51 -19.35 38.59 -37.81
CA GLY A 51 -18.72 38.40 -36.50
C GLY A 51 -19.23 37.09 -35.90
N LYS A 52 -18.39 36.07 -35.91
CA LYS A 52 -18.57 34.89 -35.07
C LYS A 52 -18.54 35.42 -33.65
N PHE A 53 -19.71 35.43 -33.02
CA PHE A 53 -19.84 35.54 -31.58
C PHE A 53 -18.86 34.54 -30.94
N TRP A 54 -17.83 35.05 -30.29
CA TRP A 54 -17.12 34.33 -29.23
C TRP A 54 -17.98 34.29 -27.95
N GLY A 55 -19.30 34.18 -28.10
CA GLY A 55 -20.19 33.68 -27.06
C GLY A 55 -19.99 32.17 -27.05
N GLY A 56 -19.43 31.58 -26.01
CA GLY A 56 -19.98 31.72 -24.66
C GLY A 56 -21.14 30.74 -24.58
N GLY A 57 -20.82 29.52 -24.14
CA GLY A 57 -21.81 28.49 -23.87
C GLY A 57 -21.51 27.18 -24.58
N PHE A 58 -21.32 26.13 -23.77
CA PHE A 58 -21.57 24.71 -24.07
C PHE A 58 -20.41 23.74 -24.33
N ARG A 59 -19.11 24.04 -24.13
CA ARG A 59 -18.07 23.01 -24.37
C ARG A 59 -16.85 22.88 -23.44
N ASP A 60 -16.87 23.35 -22.20
CA ASP A 60 -15.73 23.09 -21.27
C ASP A 60 -16.03 22.22 -20.04
N SER A 61 -17.26 21.75 -19.83
CA SER A 61 -17.52 20.80 -18.73
C SER A 61 -16.73 19.48 -18.86
N ASN A 62 -16.31 19.10 -20.07
CA ASN A 62 -15.47 17.92 -20.31
C ASN A 62 -13.96 18.20 -20.11
N ASN A 63 -13.54 19.47 -20.13
CA ASN A 63 -12.15 19.83 -19.89
C ASN A 63 -11.87 19.83 -18.38
N ASP A 64 -12.80 20.31 -17.57
CA ASP A 64 -12.68 20.31 -16.11
C ASP A 64 -12.56 18.88 -15.54
N ASP A 65 -13.40 17.95 -16.01
CA ASP A 65 -13.32 16.52 -15.64
C ASP A 65 -11.95 15.89 -16.00
N ARG A 66 -11.31 16.37 -17.07
CA ARG A 66 -10.00 15.89 -17.50
C ARG A 66 -8.90 16.42 -16.59
N PHE A 67 -8.99 17.68 -16.18
CA PHE A 67 -8.04 18.27 -15.23
C PHE A 67 -8.19 17.64 -13.85
N ASP A 68 -9.41 17.49 -13.32
CA ASP A 68 -9.66 16.83 -12.04
C ASP A 68 -9.11 15.40 -12.01
N LYS A 69 -9.22 14.68 -13.13
CA LYS A 69 -8.64 13.35 -13.26
C LYS A 69 -7.12 13.36 -13.26
N ILE A 70 -6.48 14.36 -13.87
CA ILE A 70 -5.03 14.49 -13.87
C ILE A 70 -4.53 14.88 -12.47
N TYR A 71 -5.18 15.85 -11.82
CA TYR A 71 -4.86 16.24 -10.45
C TYR A 71 -5.11 15.11 -9.45
N GLY A 72 -6.18 14.33 -9.61
CA GLY A 72 -6.44 13.14 -8.79
C GLY A 72 -5.34 12.09 -8.91
N LEU A 73 -4.81 11.85 -10.13
CA LEU A 73 -3.69 10.92 -10.32
C LEU A 73 -2.38 11.44 -9.70
N LEU A 74 -2.11 12.74 -9.80
CA LEU A 74 -0.93 13.35 -9.18
C LEU A 74 -1.02 13.33 -7.65
N ALA A 75 -2.20 13.61 -7.09
CA ALA A 75 -2.46 13.51 -5.65
C ALA A 75 -2.32 12.06 -5.15
N GLU A 76 -2.90 11.09 -5.86
CA GLU A 76 -2.76 9.66 -5.53
C GLU A 76 -1.29 9.23 -5.55
N GLN A 77 -0.51 9.70 -6.54
CA GLN A 77 0.93 9.40 -6.63
C GLN A 77 1.74 10.08 -5.52
N ALA A 78 1.36 11.29 -5.10
CA ALA A 78 1.98 11.98 -3.97
C ALA A 78 1.72 11.24 -2.65
N ASP A 79 0.46 10.86 -2.41
CA ASP A 79 0.06 10.06 -1.24
C ASP A 79 0.75 8.70 -1.21
N GLU A 80 0.94 8.05 -2.37
CA GLU A 80 1.64 6.78 -2.47
C GLU A 80 3.14 6.92 -2.14
N ARG A 81 3.80 8.01 -2.59
CA ARG A 81 5.19 8.31 -2.20
C ARG A 81 5.30 8.61 -0.71
N GLU A 82 4.35 9.34 -0.14
CA GLU A 82 4.35 9.64 1.29
C GLU A 82 4.16 8.36 2.12
N LYS A 83 3.24 7.49 1.73
CA LYS A 83 3.06 6.18 2.38
C LYS A 83 4.32 5.32 2.31
N ARG A 84 5.00 5.28 1.15
CA ARG A 84 6.29 4.57 1.04
C ARG A 84 7.35 5.14 1.98
N LYS A 85 7.43 6.47 2.13
CA LYS A 85 8.34 7.11 3.09
C LYS A 85 7.99 6.76 4.53
N GLN A 86 6.70 6.76 4.89
CA GLN A 86 6.25 6.38 6.23
C GLN A 86 6.50 4.91 6.53
N GLU A 87 6.27 4.01 5.57
CA GLU A 87 6.56 2.58 5.71
C GLU A 87 8.06 2.31 5.82
N ALA A 88 8.88 3.00 5.03
CA ALA A 88 10.34 2.91 5.10
C ALA A 88 10.87 3.40 6.46
N ALA A 89 10.43 4.56 6.94
CA ALA A 89 10.81 5.08 8.26
C ALA A 89 10.39 4.14 9.40
N LYS A 90 9.21 3.51 9.28
CA LYS A 90 8.75 2.52 10.25
C LYS A 90 9.58 1.25 10.23
N LEU A 91 10.02 0.81 9.05
CA LEU A 91 10.88 -0.36 8.90
C LEU A 91 12.27 -0.10 9.49
N GLU A 92 12.85 1.07 9.23
CA GLU A 92 14.12 1.51 9.80
C GLU A 92 14.08 1.57 11.34
N LEU A 93 12.98 2.07 11.92
CA LEU A 93 12.79 2.09 13.37
C LEU A 93 12.80 0.66 13.95
N LEU A 94 12.10 -0.28 13.30
CA LEU A 94 12.07 -1.68 13.74
C LEU A 94 13.43 -2.37 13.61
N GLU A 95 14.23 -2.03 12.59
CA GLU A 95 15.59 -2.54 12.45
C GLU A 95 16.52 -1.97 13.51
N ALA A 96 16.43 -0.68 13.82
CA ALA A 96 17.17 -0.05 14.91
C ALA A 96 16.81 -0.64 16.28
N GLU A 97 15.54 -0.95 16.53
CA GLU A 97 15.09 -1.59 17.77
C GLU A 97 15.61 -3.03 17.89
N LYS A 98 15.57 -3.81 16.80
CA LYS A 98 16.16 -5.15 16.77
C LYS A 98 17.66 -5.12 17.06
N LYS A 99 18.38 -4.16 16.49
CA LYS A 99 19.82 -4.00 16.74
C LYS A 99 20.10 -3.67 18.21
N LYS A 100 19.32 -2.78 18.83
CA LYS A 100 19.43 -2.49 20.26
C LYS A 100 19.19 -3.71 21.14
N LEU A 101 18.15 -4.51 20.84
CA LEU A 101 17.87 -5.73 21.59
C LEU A 101 19.00 -6.77 21.46
N GLN A 102 19.60 -6.87 20.27
CA GLN A 102 20.72 -7.77 20.05
C GLN A 102 21.96 -7.33 20.85
N GLU A 103 22.29 -6.04 20.84
CA GLU A 103 23.40 -5.49 21.65
C GLU A 103 23.18 -5.69 23.15
N GLU A 104 21.93 -5.57 23.62
CA GLU A 104 21.56 -5.82 25.02
C GLU A 104 21.70 -7.31 25.39
N GLU A 105 21.26 -8.21 24.50
CA GLU A 105 21.42 -9.67 24.69
C GLU A 105 22.89 -10.08 24.77
N GLU A 106 23.75 -9.51 23.91
CA GLU A 106 25.19 -9.75 23.95
C GLU A 106 25.83 -9.25 25.24
N ARG A 107 25.46 -8.04 25.73
CA ARG A 107 25.92 -7.54 27.03
C ARG A 107 25.51 -8.45 28.18
N ASN A 108 24.30 -8.98 28.15
CA ASN A 108 23.80 -9.89 29.18
C ASN A 108 24.54 -11.24 29.13
N ALA A 109 24.85 -11.75 27.94
CA ALA A 109 25.65 -12.96 27.77
C ALA A 109 27.08 -12.79 28.34
N VAL A 110 27.69 -11.61 28.16
CA VAL A 110 28.99 -11.28 28.75
C VAL A 110 28.90 -11.22 30.28
N ALA A 111 27.86 -10.59 30.83
CA ALA A 111 27.64 -10.52 32.28
C ALA A 111 27.51 -11.93 32.90
N LYS A 112 26.72 -12.82 32.28
CA LYS A 112 26.59 -14.21 32.74
C LYS A 112 27.90 -14.98 32.70
N LYS A 113 28.75 -14.77 31.68
CA LYS A 113 30.07 -15.40 31.60
C LYS A 113 30.99 -14.92 32.72
N LYS A 114 30.93 -13.62 33.06
CA LYS A 114 31.70 -13.04 34.17
C LYS A 114 31.26 -13.64 35.52
N GLU A 115 29.95 -13.73 35.76
CA GLU A 115 29.39 -14.33 36.98
C GLU A 115 29.79 -15.81 37.12
N GLN A 116 29.71 -16.60 36.04
CA GLN A 116 30.16 -18.00 36.05
C GLN A 116 31.66 -18.13 36.35
N HIS A 117 32.47 -17.19 35.86
CA HIS A 117 33.90 -17.18 36.13
C HIS A 117 34.20 -16.85 37.60
N GLU A 118 33.51 -15.86 38.17
CA GLU A 118 33.60 -15.52 39.58
C GLU A 118 33.18 -16.69 40.49
N ALA A 119 32.08 -17.38 40.15
CA ALA A 119 31.63 -18.56 40.88
C ALA A 119 32.64 -19.73 40.83
N LYS A 120 33.32 -19.92 39.69
CA LYS A 120 34.39 -20.93 39.56
C LYS A 120 35.60 -20.56 40.41
N LEU A 121 36.05 -19.31 40.36
CA LEU A 121 37.13 -18.79 41.19
C LEU A 121 36.82 -18.97 42.68
N GLY A 122 35.60 -18.62 43.11
CA GLY A 122 35.16 -18.80 44.50
C GLY A 122 35.29 -20.25 44.97
N LYS A 123 34.85 -21.23 44.15
CA LYS A 123 34.99 -22.66 44.45
C LYS A 123 36.45 -23.10 44.52
N THR A 124 37.30 -22.64 43.59
CA THR A 124 38.73 -22.98 43.61
C THR A 124 39.42 -22.41 44.84
N VAL A 125 39.19 -21.13 45.17
CA VAL A 125 39.77 -20.50 46.37
C VAL A 125 39.31 -21.22 47.65
N GLN A 126 38.02 -21.55 47.77
CA GLN A 126 37.50 -22.33 48.91
C GLN A 126 38.18 -23.70 49.02
N SER A 127 38.29 -24.45 47.92
CA SER A 127 38.95 -25.75 47.91
C SER A 127 40.45 -25.67 48.26
N SER A 128 41.14 -24.64 47.75
CA SER A 128 42.54 -24.37 48.06
C SER A 128 42.73 -24.02 49.54
N MET A 129 41.87 -23.16 50.08
CA MET A 129 41.94 -22.75 51.48
C MET A 129 41.66 -23.94 52.41
N LYS A 130 40.70 -24.80 52.06
CA LYS A 130 40.46 -26.06 52.77
C LYS A 130 41.71 -26.94 52.79
N ALA A 131 42.36 -27.17 51.65
CA ALA A 131 43.58 -27.99 51.56
C ALA A 131 44.76 -27.40 52.36
N VAL A 132 44.95 -26.07 52.32
CA VAL A 132 46.00 -25.40 53.11
C VAL A 132 45.73 -25.54 54.61
N CYS A 133 44.49 -25.32 55.05
CA CYS A 133 44.11 -25.50 56.45
C CYS A 133 44.30 -26.95 56.94
N GLU A 134 43.91 -27.93 56.12
CA GLU A 134 44.16 -29.35 56.42
C GLU A 134 45.65 -29.67 56.53
N SER A 135 46.48 -29.11 55.64
CA SER A 135 47.93 -29.34 55.64
C SER A 135 48.63 -28.72 56.85
N VAL A 136 48.21 -27.54 57.29
CA VAL A 136 48.85 -26.83 58.42
C VAL A 136 48.44 -27.44 59.77
N LEU A 137 47.17 -27.86 59.90
CA LEU A 137 46.64 -28.36 61.15
C LEU A 137 46.87 -29.86 61.37
N GLY A 138 47.26 -30.62 60.34
CA GLY A 138 47.59 -32.06 60.43
C GLY A 138 46.42 -32.96 60.85
N LYS A 139 45.22 -32.39 61.02
CA LYS A 139 43.95 -33.05 61.23
C LYS A 139 43.06 -32.69 60.05
N LYS A 140 42.32 -33.67 59.52
CA LYS A 140 41.24 -33.39 58.57
C LYS A 140 40.29 -32.40 59.25
N VAL A 141 40.28 -31.17 58.75
CA VAL A 141 39.30 -30.17 59.17
C VAL A 141 38.02 -30.60 58.48
N ASP A 142 37.21 -31.36 59.20
CA ASP A 142 35.78 -31.49 58.89
C ASP A 142 35.17 -30.12 59.12
N LEU A 143 35.37 -29.22 58.13
CA LEU A 143 34.52 -28.07 57.95
C LEU A 143 33.14 -28.68 57.78
N PRO A 144 32.24 -28.54 58.78
CA PRO A 144 30.93 -29.15 58.70
C PRO A 144 30.33 -28.75 57.36
N ASP A 145 29.88 -29.73 56.59
CA ASP A 145 29.12 -29.45 55.38
C ASP A 145 28.08 -28.39 55.77
N GLU A 146 28.08 -27.30 55.00
CA GLU A 146 27.48 -25.99 55.32
C GLU A 146 25.97 -26.04 55.66
N ASP A 147 25.38 -27.23 55.62
CA ASP A 147 23.97 -27.54 55.73
C ASP A 147 23.50 -27.87 57.16
N GLU A 148 24.40 -28.24 58.10
CA GLU A 148 24.00 -28.71 59.46
C GLU A 148 24.51 -27.91 60.67
N SER A 149 25.43 -26.95 60.49
CA SER A 149 25.86 -26.08 61.60
C SER A 149 24.79 -25.05 61.97
N GLU A 150 24.91 -24.33 63.09
CA GLU A 150 24.07 -23.16 63.38
C GLU A 150 24.06 -22.15 62.21
N VAL A 151 25.11 -22.15 61.37
CA VAL A 151 25.15 -21.44 60.09
C VAL A 151 24.16 -22.00 59.09
N GLY A 152 23.91 -23.30 59.04
CA GLY A 152 22.84 -23.94 58.24
C GLY A 152 21.44 -23.60 58.75
N LYS A 153 21.25 -23.46 60.07
CA LYS A 153 19.99 -22.92 60.66
C LYS A 153 19.82 -21.44 60.36
N LEU A 154 20.86 -20.63 60.56
CA LEU A 154 20.87 -19.22 60.18
C LEU A 154 20.72 -19.04 58.67
N ARG A 155 21.28 -19.92 57.84
CA ARG A 155 21.03 -19.93 56.38
C ARG A 155 19.59 -20.27 56.09
N ARG A 156 18.98 -21.27 56.75
CA ARG A 156 17.55 -21.56 56.58
C ARG A 156 16.66 -20.42 57.05
N GLU A 157 16.92 -19.82 58.21
CA GLU A 157 16.19 -18.66 58.72
C GLU A 157 16.43 -17.42 57.85
N LEU A 158 17.62 -17.25 57.28
CA LEU A 158 17.95 -16.18 56.35
C LEU A 158 17.31 -16.43 54.98
N GLU A 159 17.23 -17.66 54.49
CA GLU A 159 16.47 -18.03 53.29
C GLU A 159 14.96 -17.88 53.53
N GLU A 160 14.46 -18.16 54.74
CA GLU A 160 13.06 -17.94 55.13
C GLU A 160 12.74 -16.46 55.29
N LEU A 161 13.63 -15.67 55.89
CA LEU A 161 13.54 -14.20 55.92
C LEU A 161 13.69 -13.61 54.53
N LYS A 162 14.55 -14.16 53.69
CA LYS A 162 14.75 -13.74 52.30
C LYS A 162 13.53 -14.09 51.46
N THR A 163 12.86 -15.22 51.68
CA THR A 163 11.59 -15.54 51.01
C THR A 163 10.41 -14.76 51.59
N ARG A 164 10.42 -14.40 52.89
CA ARG A 164 9.44 -13.48 53.49
C ARG A 164 9.64 -12.03 53.05
N CYS A 165 10.87 -11.56 52.91
CA CYS A 165 11.21 -10.20 52.47
C CYS A 165 11.18 -10.06 50.95
N ALA A 166 11.63 -11.06 50.19
CA ALA A 166 11.38 -11.16 48.74
C ALA A 166 9.91 -11.49 48.44
N GLY A 167 9.13 -11.85 49.46
CA GLY A 167 7.72 -12.19 49.34
C GLY A 167 6.89 -10.99 48.91
N LYS A 168 6.67 -10.86 47.60
CA LYS A 168 5.68 -10.05 46.86
C LYS A 168 5.67 -8.53 47.10
N LYS A 169 5.96 -8.04 48.30
CA LYS A 169 5.87 -6.62 48.68
C LYS A 169 7.10 -5.82 48.25
N VAL A 170 8.30 -6.38 48.38
CA VAL A 170 9.53 -5.70 47.93
C VAL A 170 9.63 -5.75 46.41
N GLU A 171 9.26 -6.87 45.79
CA GLU A 171 9.17 -6.97 44.33
C GLU A 171 8.10 -6.04 43.76
N SER A 172 6.91 -5.97 44.37
CA SER A 172 5.88 -5.00 43.92
C SER A 172 6.31 -3.55 44.13
N SER A 173 7.07 -3.25 45.18
CA SER A 173 7.65 -1.92 45.43
C SER A 173 8.73 -1.57 44.41
N LEU A 174 9.65 -2.50 44.11
CA LEU A 174 10.68 -2.30 43.09
C LEU A 174 10.09 -2.13 41.69
N ASP A 175 9.08 -2.92 41.34
CA ASP A 175 8.38 -2.77 40.07
C ASP A 175 7.55 -1.48 40.02
N ALA A 176 6.97 -1.04 41.14
CA ALA A 176 6.33 0.28 41.22
C ALA A 176 7.35 1.42 40.99
N LEU A 177 8.52 1.35 41.63
CA LEU A 177 9.61 2.32 41.46
C LEU A 177 10.18 2.30 40.04
N ARG A 178 10.28 1.14 39.39
CA ARG A 178 10.67 1.06 37.97
C ARG A 178 9.65 1.74 37.06
N ARG A 179 8.35 1.46 37.25
CA ARG A 179 7.29 2.12 36.49
C ARG A 179 7.26 3.63 36.74
N GLU A 180 7.49 4.06 37.97
CA GLU A 180 7.56 5.48 38.32
C GLU A 180 8.77 6.16 37.68
N LYS A 181 9.95 5.53 37.72
CA LYS A 181 11.15 6.04 37.03
C LYS A 181 10.93 6.15 35.52
N GLU A 182 10.34 5.15 34.90
CA GLU A 182 10.00 5.16 33.46
C GLU A 182 8.99 6.27 33.15
N ALA A 183 7.96 6.44 33.99
CA ALA A 183 6.98 7.50 33.85
C ALA A 183 7.60 8.90 33.97
N LEU A 184 8.53 9.10 34.91
CA LEU A 184 9.26 10.36 35.07
C LEU A 184 10.17 10.64 33.89
N GLN A 185 10.90 9.65 33.38
CA GLN A 185 11.75 9.81 32.21
C GLN A 185 10.93 10.14 30.95
N LYS A 186 9.75 9.52 30.81
CA LYS A 186 8.79 9.83 29.74
C LYS A 186 8.20 11.23 29.90
N ALA A 187 7.87 11.65 31.12
CA ALA A 187 7.40 13.00 31.41
C ALA A 187 8.47 14.06 31.09
N GLN A 188 9.73 13.77 31.41
CA GLN A 188 10.86 14.65 31.09
C GLN A 188 11.04 14.80 29.58
N SER A 189 10.99 13.70 28.83
CA SER A 189 11.10 13.71 27.37
C SER A 189 9.95 14.52 26.73
N ARG A 190 8.74 14.40 27.27
CA ARG A 190 7.58 15.22 26.87
C ARG A 190 7.78 16.69 27.18
N SER A 191 8.34 17.04 28.34
CA SER A 191 8.60 18.45 28.67
C SER A 191 9.66 19.09 27.78
N SER A 192 10.70 18.35 27.39
CA SER A 192 11.70 18.87 26.44
C SER A 192 11.11 19.06 25.04
N GLU A 193 10.25 18.14 24.60
CA GLU A 193 9.52 18.27 23.33
C GLU A 193 8.53 19.44 23.36
N GLU A 194 7.82 19.63 24.47
CA GLU A 194 6.94 20.78 24.64
C GLU A 194 7.72 22.10 24.61
N GLU A 195 8.91 22.16 25.19
CA GLU A 195 9.77 23.34 25.15
C GLU A 195 10.28 23.64 23.73
N THR A 196 10.66 22.62 22.97
CA THR A 196 11.06 22.79 21.55
C THR A 196 9.88 23.29 20.71
N LEU A 197 8.68 22.73 20.91
CA LEU A 197 7.47 23.18 20.22
C LEU A 197 7.09 24.61 20.60
N ARG A 198 7.26 25.02 21.87
CA ARG A 198 7.04 26.40 22.30
C ARG A 198 7.99 27.37 21.59
N LYS A 199 9.28 27.03 21.47
CA LYS A 199 10.28 27.84 20.74
C LYS A 199 9.97 27.93 19.25
N GLU A 200 9.54 26.83 18.64
CA GLU A 200 9.13 26.80 17.23
C GLU A 200 7.89 27.67 16.98
N ILE A 201 6.87 27.59 17.84
CA ILE A 201 5.68 28.44 17.77
C ILE A 201 6.06 29.92 17.89
N GLU A 202 6.97 30.26 18.81
CA GLU A 202 7.46 31.64 18.97
C GLU A 202 8.18 32.14 17.72
N LEU A 203 9.06 31.32 17.12
CA LEU A 203 9.73 31.65 15.86
C LEU A 203 8.75 31.81 14.70
N LEU A 204 7.75 30.93 14.59
CA LEU A 204 6.70 31.03 13.55
C LEU A 204 5.85 32.29 13.74
N ARG A 205 5.51 32.65 14.98
CA ARG A 205 4.82 33.92 15.29
C ARG A 205 5.66 35.12 14.88
N ALA A 206 6.93 35.18 15.29
CA ALA A 206 7.83 36.26 14.91
C ALA A 206 8.01 36.38 13.38
N ARG A 207 8.09 35.24 12.68
CA ARG A 207 8.14 35.20 11.20
C ARG A 207 6.85 35.71 10.58
N SER A 208 5.69 35.33 11.13
CA SER A 208 4.38 35.76 10.63
C SER A 208 4.15 37.26 10.84
N GLU A 209 4.54 37.82 11.99
CA GLU A 209 4.45 39.26 12.29
C GLU A 209 5.38 40.07 11.39
N LYS A 210 6.59 39.56 11.12
CA LYS A 210 7.53 40.21 10.20
C LYS A 210 7.08 40.15 8.74
N GLY A 211 6.42 39.07 8.33
CA GLY A 211 5.84 38.93 6.99
C GLY A 211 4.61 39.81 6.76
N PHE A 212 3.88 40.17 7.83
CA PHE A 212 2.63 40.94 7.73
C PHE A 212 2.84 42.45 7.57
N SER A 213 4.03 42.99 7.88
CA SER A 213 4.28 44.44 7.91
C SER A 213 4.90 45.02 6.64
N ALA A 214 5.37 44.19 5.70
CA ALA A 214 6.12 44.67 4.53
C ALA A 214 5.29 44.82 3.24
N ASP A 215 4.06 44.29 3.18
CA ASP A 215 3.26 44.28 1.94
C ASP A 215 1.81 44.69 2.22
N GLY A 216 1.62 45.96 2.59
CA GLY A 216 0.39 46.54 3.11
C GLY A 216 -0.79 46.67 2.12
N SER A 217 -0.80 45.96 1.00
CA SER A 217 -1.83 46.13 -0.04
C SER A 217 -2.51 44.83 -0.55
N SER A 218 -2.20 43.66 0.03
CA SER A 218 -2.71 42.35 -0.45
C SER A 218 -3.72 41.66 0.50
N GLY A 219 -3.87 42.15 1.75
CA GLY A 219 -4.55 41.40 2.82
C GLY A 219 -6.07 41.20 2.68
N SER A 220 -6.81 42.06 1.97
CA SER A 220 -8.26 41.91 1.85
C SER A 220 -8.66 40.77 0.91
N SER A 221 -7.94 40.59 -0.20
CA SER A 221 -8.24 39.53 -1.17
C SER A 221 -7.98 38.14 -0.61
N GLN A 222 -6.93 37.98 0.20
CA GLN A 222 -6.61 36.70 0.84
C GLN A 222 -7.65 36.32 1.89
N SER A 223 -8.21 37.29 2.63
CA SER A 223 -9.27 37.03 3.60
C SER A 223 -10.53 36.46 2.94
N ASP A 224 -10.96 37.04 1.81
CA ASP A 224 -12.13 36.57 1.07
C ASP A 224 -11.90 35.20 0.43
N GLU A 225 -10.71 34.95 -0.12
CA GLU A 225 -10.30 33.63 -0.61
C GLU A 225 -10.30 32.59 0.53
N THR A 226 -9.77 32.95 1.70
CA THR A 226 -9.75 32.05 2.87
C THR A 226 -11.17 31.75 3.36
N ALA A 227 -12.07 32.74 3.32
CA ALA A 227 -13.48 32.54 3.66
C ALA A 227 -14.20 31.64 2.64
N ALA A 228 -13.92 31.81 1.35
CA ALA A 228 -14.46 30.95 0.29
C ALA A 228 -13.98 29.50 0.44
N LEU A 229 -12.68 29.28 0.69
CA LEU A 229 -12.12 27.94 0.92
C LEU A 229 -12.73 27.28 2.16
N ARG A 230 -12.96 28.03 3.24
CA ARG A 230 -13.64 27.51 4.44
C ARG A 230 -15.07 27.06 4.15
N LEU A 231 -15.82 27.80 3.32
CA LEU A 231 -17.15 27.39 2.88
C LEU A 231 -17.09 26.10 2.05
N GLN A 232 -16.14 25.99 1.12
CA GLN A 232 -15.97 24.80 0.30
C GLN A 232 -15.58 23.56 1.14
N ILE A 233 -14.69 23.72 2.13
CA ILE A 233 -14.35 22.64 3.07
C ILE A 233 -15.59 22.17 3.82
N LYS A 234 -16.43 23.10 4.28
CA LYS A 234 -17.67 22.77 4.99
C LYS A 234 -18.66 22.01 4.09
N GLU A 235 -18.82 22.43 2.84
CA GLU A 235 -19.67 21.73 1.86
C GLU A 235 -19.15 20.31 1.58
N LEU A 236 -17.83 20.13 1.46
CA LEU A 236 -17.21 18.82 1.28
C LEU A 236 -17.41 17.91 2.51
N ASP A 237 -17.34 18.46 3.71
CA ASP A 237 -17.63 17.73 4.95
C ASP A 237 -19.09 17.27 5.01
N ASP A 238 -20.05 18.14 4.62
CA ASP A 238 -21.47 17.76 4.54
C ASP A 238 -21.69 16.64 3.52
N VAL A 239 -21.01 16.68 2.36
CA VAL A 239 -21.02 15.61 1.36
C VAL A 239 -20.43 14.31 1.92
N ARG A 240 -19.32 14.39 2.66
CA ARG A 240 -18.69 13.22 3.30
C ARG A 240 -19.62 12.57 4.32
N VAL A 241 -20.28 13.37 5.17
CA VAL A 241 -21.28 12.88 6.15
C VAL A 241 -22.46 12.23 5.43
N ALA A 242 -22.98 12.85 4.36
CA ALA A 242 -24.06 12.27 3.56
C ALA A 242 -23.65 10.94 2.92
N LEU A 243 -22.43 10.84 2.40
CA LEU A 243 -21.89 9.61 1.82
C LEU A 243 -21.73 8.50 2.87
N GLN A 244 -21.23 8.85 4.07
CA GLN A 244 -21.10 7.91 5.18
C GLN A 244 -22.47 7.36 5.62
N ARG A 245 -23.49 8.23 5.69
CA ARG A 245 -24.88 7.84 6.00
C ARG A 245 -25.46 6.89 4.95
N ARG A 246 -25.24 7.15 3.65
CA ARG A 246 -25.67 6.23 2.58
C ARG A 246 -24.92 4.90 2.63
N SER A 247 -23.65 4.92 3.01
CA SER A 247 -22.85 3.69 3.16
C SER A 247 -23.36 2.80 4.30
N SER A 248 -23.77 3.39 5.43
CA SER A 248 -24.38 2.64 6.53
C SER A 248 -25.77 2.10 6.15
N GLU A 249 -26.60 2.90 5.47
CA GLU A 249 -27.88 2.46 4.91
C GLU A 249 -27.73 1.27 3.94
N MET A 250 -26.75 1.34 3.02
CA MET A 250 -26.46 0.22 2.12
C MET A 250 -26.02 -1.04 2.87
N SER A 251 -25.30 -0.88 3.98
CA SER A 251 -24.88 -2.02 4.82
C SER A 251 -26.07 -2.66 5.53
N MET A 252 -27.02 -1.86 6.02
CA MET A 252 -28.28 -2.36 6.59
C MET A 252 -29.12 -3.09 5.53
N LEU A 253 -29.32 -2.50 4.35
CA LEU A 253 -30.07 -3.15 3.26
C LEU A 253 -29.44 -4.46 2.81
N LYS A 254 -28.11 -4.59 2.83
CA LYS A 254 -27.42 -5.86 2.55
C LYS A 254 -27.71 -6.91 3.62
N ALA A 255 -27.75 -6.52 4.89
CA ALA A 255 -28.09 -7.43 5.99
C ALA A 255 -29.55 -7.90 5.87
N ASP A 256 -30.48 -6.99 5.63
CA ASP A 256 -31.91 -7.31 5.44
C ASP A 256 -32.12 -8.23 4.23
N ASN A 257 -31.46 -7.94 3.10
CA ASN A 257 -31.52 -8.80 1.91
C ASN A 257 -30.94 -10.20 2.19
N SER A 258 -29.87 -10.28 2.97
CA SER A 258 -29.34 -11.56 3.43
C SER A 258 -30.32 -12.30 4.35
N SER A 259 -31.10 -11.60 5.18
CA SER A 259 -32.13 -12.20 6.02
C SER A 259 -33.27 -12.76 5.15
N LEU A 260 -33.82 -11.94 4.26
CA LEU A 260 -34.90 -12.35 3.34
C LEU A 260 -34.52 -13.57 2.50
N LYS A 261 -33.25 -13.67 2.06
CA LYS A 261 -32.75 -14.86 1.36
C LYS A 261 -32.81 -16.11 2.22
N LYS A 262 -32.50 -16.01 3.52
CA LYS A 262 -32.60 -17.15 4.45
C LYS A 262 -34.06 -17.53 4.68
N ASP A 263 -34.93 -16.55 4.88
CA ASP A 263 -36.36 -16.78 5.09
C ASP A 263 -37.00 -17.44 3.85
N PHE A 264 -36.62 -16.99 2.66
CA PHE A 264 -37.05 -17.60 1.40
C PHE A 264 -36.59 -19.06 1.25
N LEU A 265 -35.35 -19.37 1.65
CA LEU A 265 -34.86 -20.75 1.68
C LEU A 265 -35.63 -21.59 2.70
N GLY A 266 -35.90 -21.06 3.89
CA GLY A 266 -36.72 -21.74 4.91
C GLY A 266 -38.12 -22.07 4.39
N LEU A 267 -38.80 -21.10 3.77
CA LEU A 267 -40.11 -21.32 3.14
C LEU A 267 -40.06 -22.37 2.03
N LYS A 268 -38.98 -22.40 1.26
CA LYS A 268 -38.78 -23.41 0.22
C LYS A 268 -38.63 -24.80 0.81
N ASP A 269 -37.90 -24.94 1.92
CA ASP A 269 -37.73 -26.20 2.63
C ASP A 269 -39.05 -26.67 3.26
N GLU A 270 -39.80 -25.77 3.91
CA GLU A 270 -41.15 -26.06 4.43
C GLU A 270 -42.12 -26.53 3.33
N LEU A 271 -42.07 -25.89 2.15
CA LEU A 271 -42.89 -26.28 1.00
C LEU A 271 -42.49 -27.65 0.46
N MET A 272 -41.20 -27.98 0.47
CA MET A 272 -40.71 -29.32 0.12
C MET A 272 -41.18 -30.37 1.13
N ASP A 273 -41.16 -30.05 2.42
CA ASP A 273 -41.65 -30.94 3.48
C ASP A 273 -43.16 -31.19 3.36
N LEU A 274 -43.96 -30.15 3.10
CA LEU A 274 -45.39 -30.27 2.84
C LEU A 274 -45.67 -31.13 1.60
N LYS A 275 -44.91 -30.92 0.52
CA LYS A 275 -45.00 -31.73 -0.70
C LYS A 275 -44.68 -33.20 -0.42
N ASN A 276 -43.64 -33.48 0.36
CA ASN A 276 -43.23 -34.83 0.74
C ASN A 276 -44.25 -35.50 1.68
N ALA A 277 -44.85 -34.73 2.60
CA ALA A 277 -45.90 -35.22 3.49
C ALA A 277 -47.19 -35.55 2.72
N ASN A 278 -47.55 -34.74 1.72
CA ASN A 278 -48.76 -34.97 0.92
C ASN A 278 -48.63 -36.20 0.00
N ASN A 279 -47.41 -36.55 -0.42
CA ASN A 279 -47.15 -37.78 -1.18
C ASN A 279 -47.36 -39.08 -0.37
N LYS A 280 -47.55 -38.99 0.96
CA LYS A 280 -47.90 -40.14 1.83
C LYS A 280 -49.38 -40.23 2.16
N ARG A 281 -50.22 -39.28 1.72
CA ARG A 281 -51.66 -39.49 1.72
C ARG A 281 -51.95 -40.51 0.62
N VAL A 282 -51.94 -41.77 1.02
CA VAL A 282 -52.47 -42.89 0.25
C VAL A 282 -53.77 -42.41 -0.37
N SER A 283 -53.85 -42.44 -1.69
CA SER A 283 -55.03 -42.17 -2.51
C SER A 283 -56.13 -43.22 -2.28
N ASP A 284 -56.35 -43.62 -1.02
CA ASP A 284 -57.28 -44.67 -0.67
C ASP A 284 -58.67 -44.07 -0.53
N ALA A 285 -59.52 -44.48 -1.46
CA ALA A 285 -60.97 -44.48 -1.37
C ALA A 285 -61.66 -43.12 -1.08
N VAL A 286 -61.69 -42.24 -2.08
CA VAL A 286 -62.87 -41.39 -2.31
C VAL A 286 -63.65 -41.97 -3.50
N THR A 287 -64.05 -43.23 -3.38
CA THR A 287 -65.04 -43.84 -4.27
C THR A 287 -66.42 -43.60 -3.69
N GLU A 288 -67.21 -42.84 -4.44
CA GLU A 288 -68.62 -43.11 -4.69
C GLU A 288 -69.52 -43.34 -3.46
N LYS A 289 -70.07 -42.26 -2.87
CA LYS A 289 -71.50 -42.25 -2.49
C LYS A 289 -72.10 -40.86 -2.72
N SER A 290 -73.22 -40.86 -3.43
CA SER A 290 -74.09 -39.78 -3.89
C SER A 290 -74.40 -38.67 -2.86
N PRO A 291 -74.77 -37.46 -3.31
CA PRO A 291 -75.04 -36.33 -2.42
C PRO A 291 -76.37 -36.51 -1.66
N PRO A 292 -76.40 -36.34 -0.32
CA PRO A 292 -77.65 -36.18 0.41
C PRO A 292 -78.07 -34.70 0.45
N MET A 293 -79.33 -34.52 0.07
CA MET A 293 -80.29 -33.45 0.32
C MET A 293 -79.91 -32.36 1.35
N GLU A 294 -80.20 -31.11 0.97
CA GLU A 294 -80.03 -29.85 1.72
C GLU A 294 -80.37 -29.90 3.22
N PRO A 295 -79.58 -29.23 4.06
CA PRO A 295 -80.06 -28.67 5.31
C PRO A 295 -80.00 -27.13 5.33
N GLU A 296 -81.07 -26.60 5.90
CA GLU A 296 -81.35 -25.20 6.21
C GLU A 296 -80.23 -24.46 6.95
N LYS A 297 -80.00 -23.23 6.49
CA LYS A 297 -79.65 -22.01 7.24
C LYS A 297 -78.79 -22.18 8.51
N GLY A 298 -77.54 -21.74 8.38
CA GLY A 298 -76.86 -20.99 9.44
C GLY A 298 -75.66 -21.67 10.08
N LYS A 299 -74.48 -21.41 9.52
CA LYS A 299 -73.27 -20.91 10.22
C LYS A 299 -72.07 -20.94 9.26
N GLN A 300 -71.47 -19.78 9.16
CA GLN A 300 -70.26 -19.39 8.43
C GLN A 300 -69.15 -20.46 8.49
N ARG A 301 -68.84 -21.08 7.36
CA ARG A 301 -67.62 -21.86 7.13
C ARG A 301 -67.04 -21.54 5.75
N MET A 302 -65.69 -21.46 5.74
CA MET A 302 -64.81 -21.21 4.60
C MET A 302 -65.29 -21.77 3.27
N VAL A 303 -65.29 -20.90 2.26
CA VAL A 303 -65.50 -21.25 0.86
C VAL A 303 -64.28 -22.03 0.34
N PRO A 304 -64.47 -23.21 -0.30
CA PRO A 304 -63.42 -23.93 -1.00
C PRO A 304 -62.87 -23.11 -2.16
N ILE A 305 -61.56 -22.88 -2.15
CA ILE A 305 -60.77 -22.29 -3.22
C ILE A 305 -60.81 -23.27 -4.40
N GLY A 306 -61.65 -23.01 -5.41
CA GLY A 306 -61.75 -23.95 -6.54
C GLY A 306 -62.44 -23.43 -7.79
N ASP A 307 -63.35 -22.46 -7.70
CA ASP A 307 -64.13 -22.06 -8.88
C ASP A 307 -64.54 -20.59 -8.85
N ALA A 308 -63.60 -19.72 -8.49
CA ALA A 308 -63.78 -18.28 -8.66
C ALA A 308 -63.71 -17.96 -10.16
N VAL A 309 -64.87 -17.90 -10.81
CA VAL A 309 -65.02 -17.43 -12.19
C VAL A 309 -64.53 -15.98 -12.22
N TYR A 310 -63.30 -15.75 -12.70
CA TYR A 310 -62.71 -14.43 -12.84
C TYR A 310 -63.66 -13.56 -13.68
N THR A 311 -64.11 -12.44 -13.11
CA THR A 311 -64.93 -11.51 -13.87
C THR A 311 -64.07 -10.83 -14.95
N PRO A 312 -64.65 -10.36 -16.07
CA PRO A 312 -63.88 -9.66 -17.10
C PRO A 312 -63.04 -8.49 -16.58
N LYS A 313 -63.50 -7.82 -15.50
CA LYS A 313 -62.74 -6.77 -14.80
C LYS A 313 -61.52 -7.32 -14.06
N ASP A 314 -61.64 -8.50 -13.47
CA ASP A 314 -60.52 -9.16 -12.79
C ASP A 314 -59.45 -9.60 -13.80
N LEU A 315 -59.86 -10.06 -14.98
CA LEU A 315 -58.93 -10.38 -16.07
C LEU A 315 -58.18 -9.13 -16.57
N GLU A 316 -58.86 -7.99 -16.69
CA GLU A 316 -58.22 -6.71 -17.06
C GLU A 316 -57.24 -6.22 -15.98
N ALA A 317 -57.63 -6.34 -14.70
CA ALA A 317 -56.76 -6.02 -13.57
C ALA A 317 -55.52 -6.93 -13.54
N LEU A 318 -55.69 -8.23 -13.80
CA LEU A 318 -54.60 -9.20 -13.88
C LEU A 318 -53.66 -8.89 -15.06
N GLN A 319 -54.19 -8.56 -16.23
CA GLN A 319 -53.38 -8.15 -17.38
C GLN A 319 -52.59 -6.85 -17.12
N LYS A 320 -53.22 -5.87 -16.44
CA LYS A 320 -52.54 -4.63 -16.06
C LYS A 320 -51.45 -4.88 -15.03
N ALA A 321 -51.70 -5.73 -14.04
CA ALA A 321 -50.70 -6.15 -13.06
C ALA A 321 -49.53 -6.86 -13.77
N TYR A 322 -49.83 -7.79 -14.68
CA TYR A 322 -48.82 -8.51 -15.47
C TYR A 322 -47.94 -7.58 -16.30
N LYS A 323 -48.54 -6.60 -17.01
CA LYS A 323 -47.78 -5.59 -17.77
C LYS A 323 -46.89 -4.73 -16.86
N LYS A 324 -47.39 -4.35 -15.69
CA LYS A 324 -46.62 -3.58 -14.70
C LYS A 324 -45.45 -4.38 -14.16
N THR A 325 -45.65 -5.67 -13.85
CA THR A 325 -44.55 -6.56 -13.43
C THR A 325 -43.53 -6.76 -14.54
N LEU A 326 -43.97 -6.92 -15.79
CA LEU A 326 -43.08 -7.06 -16.95
C LEU A 326 -42.20 -5.81 -17.14
N ALA A 327 -42.79 -4.61 -17.04
CA ALA A 327 -42.02 -3.36 -17.11
C ALA A 327 -41.02 -3.20 -15.95
N GLY A 328 -41.39 -3.65 -14.75
CA GLY A 328 -40.48 -3.67 -13.60
C GLY A 328 -39.31 -4.64 -13.79
N GLU A 329 -39.57 -5.82 -14.35
CA GLU A 329 -38.56 -6.82 -14.67
C GLU A 329 -37.58 -6.30 -15.74
N GLU A 330 -38.08 -5.67 -16.81
CA GLU A 330 -37.23 -5.06 -17.84
C GLU A 330 -36.35 -3.94 -17.28
N ALA A 331 -36.85 -3.12 -16.36
CA ALA A 331 -36.08 -2.07 -15.70
C ALA A 331 -34.96 -2.65 -14.82
N ALA A 332 -35.27 -3.67 -14.02
CA ALA A 332 -34.28 -4.35 -13.17
C ALA A 332 -33.19 -5.04 -14.02
N ASN A 333 -33.56 -5.67 -15.14
CA ASN A 333 -32.62 -6.31 -16.05
C ASN A 333 -31.67 -5.29 -16.71
N LYS A 334 -32.15 -4.10 -17.08
CA LYS A 334 -31.30 -3.01 -17.60
C LYS A 334 -30.29 -2.52 -16.57
N GLU A 335 -30.71 -2.34 -15.31
CA GLU A 335 -29.82 -1.94 -14.22
C GLU A 335 -28.73 -3.00 -13.95
N ALA A 336 -29.12 -4.29 -13.95
CA ALA A 336 -28.18 -5.40 -13.81
C ALA A 336 -27.15 -5.45 -14.95
N GLN A 337 -27.56 -5.17 -16.19
CA GLN A 337 -26.64 -5.07 -17.33
C GLN A 337 -25.67 -3.90 -17.19
N PHE A 338 -26.16 -2.73 -16.77
CA PHE A 338 -25.31 -1.55 -16.54
C PHE A 338 -24.23 -1.83 -15.47
N LEU A 339 -24.60 -2.50 -14.38
CA LEU A 339 -23.65 -2.93 -13.34
C LEU A 339 -22.63 -3.95 -13.87
N LYS A 340 -23.07 -4.93 -14.67
CA LYS A 340 -22.18 -5.91 -15.30
C LYS A 340 -21.16 -5.23 -16.22
N GLU A 341 -21.58 -4.26 -17.02
CA GLU A 341 -20.70 -3.50 -17.90
C GLU A 341 -19.70 -2.63 -17.11
N ARG A 342 -20.16 -1.97 -16.03
CA ARG A 342 -19.29 -1.20 -15.13
C ARG A 342 -18.20 -2.09 -14.51
N MET A 343 -18.55 -3.29 -14.05
CA MET A 343 -17.56 -4.24 -13.52
C MET A 343 -16.61 -4.75 -14.60
N ALA A 344 -17.09 -5.03 -15.81
CA ALA A 344 -16.24 -5.43 -16.93
C ALA A 344 -15.23 -4.32 -17.29
N ARG A 345 -15.67 -3.05 -17.31
CA ARG A 345 -14.79 -1.88 -17.54
C ARG A 345 -13.74 -1.74 -16.44
N MET A 346 -14.11 -1.86 -15.16
CA MET A 346 -13.14 -1.81 -14.06
C MET A 346 -12.16 -2.99 -14.10
N GLY A 347 -12.63 -4.20 -14.39
CA GLY A 347 -11.79 -5.38 -14.54
C GLY A 347 -10.78 -5.23 -15.68
N ALA A 348 -11.20 -4.69 -16.83
CA ALA A 348 -10.30 -4.39 -17.94
C ALA A 348 -9.26 -3.31 -17.58
N GLN A 349 -9.64 -2.27 -16.83
CA GLN A 349 -8.71 -1.26 -16.34
C GLN A 349 -7.68 -1.83 -15.36
N MET A 350 -8.09 -2.73 -14.46
CA MET A 350 -7.17 -3.41 -13.54
C MET A 350 -6.18 -4.31 -14.29
N LEU A 351 -6.66 -5.10 -15.26
CA LEU A 351 -5.81 -6.00 -16.04
C LEU A 351 -4.84 -5.27 -16.99
N THR A 352 -5.22 -4.09 -17.49
CA THR A 352 -4.34 -3.27 -18.35
C THR A 352 -3.27 -2.54 -17.55
N LYS A 353 -3.58 -2.05 -16.34
CA LYS A 353 -2.58 -1.48 -15.42
C LYS A 353 -1.57 -2.53 -14.94
N GLN A 354 -1.99 -3.78 -14.74
CA GLN A 354 -1.11 -4.85 -14.25
C GLN A 354 -0.17 -5.44 -15.32
N ARG A 355 -0.43 -5.21 -16.62
CA ARG A 355 0.39 -5.77 -17.72
C ARG A 355 1.44 -4.83 -18.32
N LEU A 356 1.48 -3.54 -17.96
CA LEU A 356 2.49 -2.62 -18.49
C LEU A 356 3.84 -2.68 -17.75
N SER A 357 3.94 -3.42 -16.65
CA SER A 357 5.16 -3.57 -15.84
C SER A 357 6.06 -4.76 -16.27
N VAL A 358 5.56 -5.71 -17.06
CA VAL A 358 6.33 -6.94 -17.40
C VAL A 358 6.27 -7.23 -18.90
N ARG A 359 7.40 -6.97 -19.58
CA ARG A 359 7.75 -7.21 -21.01
C ARG A 359 7.53 -6.03 -21.96
N ARG A 360 8.53 -5.14 -22.03
CA ARG A 360 8.99 -4.66 -23.34
C ARG A 360 9.91 -5.73 -23.96
N PRO A 361 9.60 -6.29 -25.14
CA PRO A 361 10.57 -7.06 -25.89
C PRO A 361 11.62 -6.11 -26.44
N SER A 362 12.87 -6.31 -26.01
CA SER A 362 14.03 -5.77 -26.70
C SER A 362 14.06 -6.29 -28.14
N ALA A 363 14.56 -5.44 -29.03
CA ALA A 363 14.99 -5.70 -30.40
C ALA A 363 13.94 -5.53 -31.51
N ARG A 364 13.99 -4.37 -32.16
CA ARG A 364 14.45 -4.32 -33.57
C ARG A 364 15.48 -3.21 -33.75
N LYS A 365 16.66 -3.64 -34.20
CA LYS A 365 17.80 -2.83 -34.62
C LYS A 365 17.35 -1.90 -35.75
N SER A 366 17.37 -0.59 -35.51
CA SER A 366 17.52 0.38 -36.61
C SER A 366 18.88 1.04 -36.44
N THR A 367 19.72 0.87 -37.44
CA THR A 367 21.05 1.44 -37.58
C THR A 367 20.91 2.96 -37.69
N PRO A 368 21.49 3.77 -36.78
CA PRO A 368 21.54 5.21 -36.98
C PRO A 368 22.63 5.49 -38.01
N ARG A 369 22.22 5.73 -39.26
CA ARG A 369 23.11 6.24 -40.31
C ARG A 369 23.14 7.76 -40.20
N ASN A 370 24.30 8.27 -39.78
CA ASN A 370 24.85 9.59 -40.11
C ASN A 370 23.94 10.81 -39.89
N LEU A 371 23.92 11.33 -38.66
CA LEU A 371 23.68 12.76 -38.44
C LEU A 371 25.02 13.42 -38.07
N ARG A 372 25.59 14.12 -39.06
CA ARG A 372 26.71 15.05 -38.89
C ARG A 372 26.27 16.19 -37.95
N PRO A 373 27.09 16.62 -36.99
CA PRO A 373 26.84 17.85 -36.25
C PRO A 373 27.31 19.02 -37.12
N ALA A 374 26.38 19.83 -37.62
CA ALA A 374 26.66 21.15 -38.15
C ALA A 374 26.26 22.17 -37.06
N LEU A 375 27.21 22.51 -36.20
CA LEU A 375 27.12 23.68 -35.33
C LEU A 375 27.52 24.90 -36.18
N SER A 376 26.52 25.57 -36.75
CA SER A 376 26.71 26.94 -37.24
C SER A 376 26.54 27.89 -36.08
N ALA A 377 27.61 28.62 -35.78
CA ALA A 377 27.68 29.73 -34.86
C ALA A 377 26.53 30.71 -35.10
N VAL A 378 25.72 30.93 -34.06
CA VAL A 378 24.82 32.08 -33.97
C VAL A 378 25.49 33.05 -33.02
N ASP A 379 26.04 34.10 -33.62
CA ASP A 379 26.51 35.31 -32.97
C ASP A 379 25.26 36.08 -32.50
N VAL A 380 25.09 36.20 -31.18
CA VAL A 380 24.01 37.00 -30.59
C VAL A 380 24.66 38.26 -30.04
N SER A 381 24.60 39.31 -30.85
CA SER A 381 24.89 40.67 -30.45
C SER A 381 23.84 41.16 -29.46
N ASP A 382 24.34 41.66 -28.34
CA ASP A 382 23.69 42.52 -27.36
C ASP A 382 22.92 43.65 -28.06
N ASP A 383 21.61 43.76 -27.80
CA ASP A 383 20.84 44.96 -28.12
C ASP A 383 19.88 45.23 -26.94
N GLU A 384 20.14 46.35 -26.28
CA GLU A 384 19.33 46.84 -25.17
C GLU A 384 17.95 47.24 -25.68
N THR A 385 16.89 46.80 -25.01
CA THR A 385 15.65 47.59 -24.96
C THR A 385 14.79 47.25 -23.76
N ASP A 386 14.59 48.30 -22.98
CA ASP A 386 13.63 48.55 -21.92
C ASP A 386 12.27 47.82 -21.97
N LYS A 387 11.82 47.46 -20.75
CA LYS A 387 10.43 47.38 -20.25
C LYS A 387 9.50 46.35 -20.91
N ASP A 388 9.21 45.26 -20.19
CA ASP A 388 7.87 45.09 -19.62
C ASP A 388 7.81 43.99 -18.55
N GLU A 389 6.94 44.22 -17.57
CA GLU A 389 6.67 43.31 -16.46
C GLU A 389 6.06 41.98 -16.94
N GLY A 390 6.60 40.86 -16.43
CA GLY A 390 6.11 39.54 -16.80
C GLY A 390 6.62 38.44 -15.89
N ALA A 391 6.35 38.55 -14.58
CA ALA A 391 6.62 37.51 -13.60
C ALA A 391 5.93 36.18 -13.97
N ARG A 392 6.69 35.21 -14.52
CA ARG A 392 6.23 33.82 -14.68
C ARG A 392 7.34 32.80 -14.40
N LYS A 393 7.21 32.17 -13.22
CA LYS A 393 7.33 30.73 -12.94
C LYS A 393 8.70 30.05 -13.14
N THR A 394 9.54 30.16 -12.12
CA THR A 394 10.67 29.25 -11.83
C THR A 394 10.26 28.15 -10.85
N LYS A 395 9.53 27.10 -11.29
CA LYS A 395 9.27 25.88 -10.48
C LYS A 395 9.05 24.60 -11.33
N VAL A 396 9.88 24.36 -12.35
CA VAL A 396 9.80 23.13 -13.19
C VAL A 396 11.14 22.37 -13.28
N VAL A 397 12.22 22.88 -12.68
CA VAL A 397 13.56 22.27 -12.82
C VAL A 397 13.79 21.10 -11.85
N GLU A 398 13.16 21.08 -10.68
CA GLU A 398 13.40 20.07 -9.62
C GLU A 398 12.73 18.70 -9.87
N GLU A 399 11.67 18.63 -10.67
CA GLU A 399 10.98 17.36 -10.94
C GLU A 399 11.68 16.55 -12.05
N VAL A 400 12.42 17.22 -12.93
CA VAL A 400 13.21 16.57 -13.98
C VAL A 400 14.48 15.92 -13.39
N THR A 401 15.08 16.51 -12.34
CA THR A 401 16.30 15.97 -11.71
C THR A 401 16.03 14.69 -10.92
N ARG A 402 14.89 14.58 -10.20
CA ARG A 402 14.55 13.37 -9.42
C ARG A 402 14.33 12.13 -10.28
N ASN A 403 13.73 12.28 -11.46
CA ASN A 403 13.59 11.15 -12.39
C ASN A 403 14.95 10.69 -12.96
N THR A 404 15.92 11.60 -13.10
CA THR A 404 17.26 11.21 -13.57
C THR A 404 18.06 10.43 -12.53
N GLU A 405 17.87 10.73 -11.24
CA GLU A 405 18.54 10.01 -10.14
C GLU A 405 18.08 8.56 -10.02
N GLU A 406 16.77 8.31 -10.07
CA GLU A 406 16.21 6.95 -10.04
C GLU A 406 16.67 6.12 -11.26
N GLU A 407 16.71 6.72 -12.45
CA GLU A 407 17.21 6.06 -13.67
C GLU A 407 18.71 5.72 -13.57
N GLN A 408 19.53 6.59 -12.97
CA GLN A 408 20.96 6.32 -12.77
C GLN A 408 21.18 5.21 -11.74
N LEU A 409 20.45 5.23 -10.62
CA LEU A 409 20.53 4.16 -9.62
C LEU A 409 20.12 2.81 -10.24
N GLN A 410 19.04 2.79 -11.00
CA GLN A 410 18.57 1.58 -11.68
C GLN A 410 19.59 1.06 -12.70
N LYS A 411 20.27 1.95 -13.42
CA LYS A 411 21.35 1.60 -14.35
C LYS A 411 22.55 1.00 -13.62
N LEU A 412 22.97 1.58 -12.50
CA LEU A 412 24.05 1.03 -11.66
C LEU A 412 23.69 -0.35 -11.09
N GLN A 413 22.44 -0.54 -10.66
CA GLN A 413 21.94 -1.84 -10.21
C GLN A 413 21.98 -2.90 -11.33
N GLU A 414 21.60 -2.54 -12.55
CA GLU A 414 21.63 -3.48 -13.68
C GLU A 414 23.07 -3.83 -14.10
N ASP A 415 23.98 -2.85 -14.07
CA ASP A 415 25.40 -3.07 -14.36
C ASP A 415 26.07 -3.98 -13.30
N GLU A 416 25.79 -3.77 -12.01
CA GLU A 416 26.26 -4.66 -10.94
C GLU A 416 25.68 -6.06 -11.07
N ARG A 417 24.37 -6.20 -11.34
CA ARG A 417 23.77 -7.53 -11.60
C ARG A 417 24.43 -8.22 -12.78
N ARG A 418 24.78 -7.47 -13.83
CA ARG A 418 25.48 -8.03 -15.00
C ARG A 418 26.88 -8.52 -14.63
N GLN A 419 27.62 -7.81 -13.79
CA GLN A 419 28.95 -8.24 -13.31
C GLN A 419 28.84 -9.49 -12.42
N LEU A 420 27.89 -9.53 -11.48
CA LEU A 420 27.71 -10.64 -10.55
C LEU A 420 27.19 -11.93 -11.23
N ARG A 421 26.54 -11.83 -12.40
CA ARG A 421 26.12 -13.02 -13.17
C ARG A 421 27.28 -13.91 -13.60
N ALA A 422 28.46 -13.34 -13.82
CA ALA A 422 29.65 -14.07 -14.24
C ALA A 422 30.39 -14.76 -13.08
N LEU A 423 30.08 -14.40 -11.83
CA LEU A 423 30.79 -14.92 -10.66
C LEU A 423 30.34 -16.33 -10.28
N LYS A 424 31.31 -17.13 -9.84
CA LYS A 424 31.08 -18.48 -9.32
C LYS A 424 30.62 -18.39 -7.87
N LYS A 425 30.05 -19.49 -7.37
CA LYS A 425 29.50 -19.58 -6.01
C LYS A 425 30.51 -19.19 -4.92
N ALA A 426 31.75 -19.67 -5.00
CA ALA A 426 32.79 -19.37 -4.01
C ALA A 426 33.12 -17.87 -3.93
N ASP A 427 33.17 -17.20 -5.09
CA ASP A 427 33.42 -15.76 -5.15
C ASP A 427 32.22 -14.96 -4.61
N MET A 428 31.00 -15.45 -4.86
CA MET A 428 29.78 -14.84 -4.31
C MET A 428 29.66 -14.99 -2.80
N GLU A 429 30.02 -16.14 -2.22
CA GLU A 429 30.04 -16.32 -0.76
C GLU A 429 31.02 -15.35 -0.09
N LYS A 430 32.20 -15.14 -0.69
CA LYS A 430 33.16 -14.14 -0.21
C LYS A 430 32.58 -12.73 -0.27
N LEU A 431 31.97 -12.34 -1.39
CA LEU A 431 31.33 -11.02 -1.51
C LEU A 431 30.17 -10.82 -0.53
N CYS A 432 29.37 -11.85 -0.27
CA CYS A 432 28.32 -11.77 0.75
C CYS A 432 28.90 -11.53 2.14
N LEU A 433 30.01 -12.21 2.49
CA LEU A 433 30.71 -11.98 3.76
C LEU A 433 31.29 -10.56 3.85
N ASP A 434 31.94 -10.08 2.79
CA ASP A 434 32.50 -8.73 2.74
C ASP A 434 31.42 -7.65 2.88
N GLU A 435 30.20 -7.93 2.39
CA GLU A 435 29.03 -7.04 2.49
C GLU A 435 28.18 -7.29 3.75
N GLY A 436 28.56 -8.22 4.62
CA GLY A 436 27.83 -8.54 5.85
C GLY A 436 26.47 -9.22 5.64
N ILE A 437 26.23 -9.81 4.47
CA ILE A 437 24.99 -10.54 4.14
C ILE A 437 25.21 -12.05 4.31
N THR A 438 24.26 -12.73 4.95
CA THR A 438 24.25 -14.20 5.00
C THR A 438 23.91 -14.78 3.64
N TYR A 439 24.73 -15.69 3.12
CA TYR A 439 24.47 -16.36 1.83
C TYR A 439 23.25 -17.30 1.93
N ILE A 440 22.18 -17.02 1.17
CA ILE A 440 20.93 -17.81 1.21
C ILE A 440 20.74 -18.63 -0.08
N ARG A 441 20.66 -17.95 -1.22
CA ARG A 441 20.56 -18.56 -2.57
C ARG A 441 21.38 -17.72 -3.53
N LEU A 442 22.14 -18.35 -4.42
CA LEU A 442 23.09 -17.66 -5.32
C LEU A 442 22.45 -16.45 -6.04
N GLU A 443 21.25 -16.59 -6.60
CA GLU A 443 20.58 -15.51 -7.33
C GLU A 443 20.01 -14.41 -6.42
N GLN A 444 19.54 -14.76 -5.22
CA GLN A 444 19.09 -13.77 -4.23
C GLN A 444 20.29 -12.99 -3.70
N SER A 445 21.35 -13.70 -3.31
CA SER A 445 22.61 -13.11 -2.86
C SER A 445 23.28 -12.24 -3.94
N LYS A 446 23.16 -12.59 -5.23
CA LYS A 446 23.57 -11.71 -6.34
C LYS A 446 22.71 -10.46 -6.44
N ALA A 447 21.40 -10.55 -6.21
CA ALA A 447 20.52 -9.39 -6.23
C ALA A 447 20.83 -8.44 -5.07
N ASP A 448 20.96 -8.98 -3.85
CA ASP A 448 21.22 -8.20 -2.64
C ASP A 448 22.60 -7.52 -2.70
N VAL A 449 23.65 -8.24 -3.14
CA VAL A 449 24.99 -7.67 -3.32
C VAL A 449 25.01 -6.61 -4.42
N ALA A 450 24.26 -6.81 -5.52
CA ALA A 450 24.17 -5.79 -6.58
C ALA A 450 23.49 -4.51 -6.08
N GLU A 451 22.45 -4.64 -5.25
CA GLU A 451 21.74 -3.50 -4.67
C GLU A 451 22.65 -2.71 -3.72
N ILE A 452 23.34 -3.37 -2.80
CA ILE A 452 24.28 -2.70 -1.87
C ILE A 452 25.39 -1.99 -2.65
N LYS A 453 25.99 -2.65 -3.65
CA LYS A 453 27.06 -2.05 -4.45
C LYS A 453 26.57 -0.88 -5.30
N ALA A 454 25.37 -0.98 -5.87
CA ALA A 454 24.78 0.12 -6.63
C ALA A 454 24.47 1.31 -5.73
N ASN A 455 23.95 1.09 -4.52
CA ASN A 455 23.70 2.15 -3.55
C ASN A 455 25.01 2.85 -3.16
N ARG A 456 26.08 2.11 -2.85
CA ARG A 456 27.39 2.72 -2.54
C ARG A 456 27.94 3.55 -3.69
N ARG A 457 27.91 3.02 -4.92
CA ARG A 457 28.35 3.78 -6.11
C ARG A 457 27.47 4.99 -6.39
N PHE A 458 26.19 4.91 -6.09
CA PHE A 458 25.26 6.02 -6.26
C PHE A 458 25.55 7.12 -5.23
N THR A 459 25.84 6.78 -3.97
CA THR A 459 26.28 7.76 -2.96
C THR A 459 27.59 8.43 -3.37
N GLU A 460 28.58 7.66 -3.85
CA GLU A 460 29.82 8.22 -4.40
C GLU A 460 29.57 9.13 -5.60
N TRP A 461 28.64 8.75 -6.48
CA TRP A 461 28.24 9.56 -7.63
C TRP A 461 27.56 10.87 -7.21
N LEU A 462 26.66 10.84 -6.22
CA LEU A 462 26.03 12.05 -5.65
C LEU A 462 27.08 12.97 -5.02
N LYS A 463 28.04 12.41 -4.28
CA LYS A 463 29.17 13.17 -3.73
C LYS A 463 29.99 13.84 -4.83
N ASN A 464 30.27 13.13 -5.93
CA ASN A 464 31.00 13.67 -7.08
C ASN A 464 30.21 14.75 -7.85
N GLN A 465 28.88 14.76 -7.76
CA GLN A 465 28.03 15.81 -8.35
C GLN A 465 27.90 17.06 -7.46
N GLY A 466 28.45 17.04 -6.24
CA GLY A 466 28.30 18.14 -5.28
C GLY A 466 26.86 18.32 -4.79
N LEU A 467 26.02 17.27 -4.88
CA LEU A 467 24.62 17.29 -4.47
C LEU A 467 24.39 16.77 -3.04
N GLN A 468 25.44 16.24 -2.40
CA GLN A 468 25.46 16.05 -0.96
C GLN A 468 26.15 17.26 -0.37
N ASP A 469 25.34 18.17 0.17
CA ASP A 469 25.84 19.18 1.10
C ASP A 469 26.57 18.41 2.20
N GLU A 470 27.88 18.65 2.32
CA GLU A 470 28.66 18.22 3.47
C GLU A 470 28.03 18.93 4.67
N GLU A 471 27.09 18.26 5.31
CA GLU A 471 26.61 18.58 6.66
C GLU A 471 27.79 18.25 7.60
N GLU A 472 28.85 19.05 7.49
CA GLU A 472 30.03 19.04 8.34
C GLU A 472 29.69 19.71 9.68
N ASP A 473 29.76 18.88 10.72
CA ASP A 473 30.18 19.12 12.11
C ASP A 473 29.51 20.22 12.98
#